data_AF-A0A1H6BT92-F1
#
_entry.id   AF-A0A1H6BT92-F1
#
_cell.length_a   1.000
_cell.length_b   1.000
_cell.length_c   1.000
_cell.angle_alpha   90.00
_cell.angle_beta   90.00
_cell.angle_gamma   90.00
#
_symmetry.space_group_name_H-M   'P 1'
#
loop_
_entity.id
_entity.type
_entity.pdbx_description
1 polymer ?
#
loop_
_entity_poly.entity_id
_entity_poly.type
_entity_poly.pdbx_seq_one_letter_code
_entity_poly.pdbx_strand_id
1 'polypeptide(L)' 'MYAWLWRRLPGGPVTRLLCCAVLLTAVAALLWHVIFPWAETLLPFDDSVVGPTRES' A
#
# COMPACT_ATOMS: atom_id res chain seq x y z
N MET A 1 -32.81 -29.08 3.84
CA MET A 1 -31.84 -29.46 2.80
C MET A 1 -31.15 -28.27 2.12
N TYR A 2 -30.79 -27.21 2.87
CA TYR A 2 -29.84 -26.17 2.42
C TYR A 2 -28.69 -25.95 3.42
N ALA A 3 -28.84 -26.45 4.65
CA ALA A 3 -27.88 -26.29 5.73
C ALA A 3 -26.58 -27.13 5.56
N TRP A 4 -26.58 -28.15 4.70
CA TRP A 4 -25.40 -28.99 4.45
C TRP A 4 -24.45 -28.38 3.39
N LEU A 5 -25.00 -27.59 2.47
CA LEU A 5 -24.22 -26.85 1.46
C LEU A 5 -23.47 -25.66 2.06
N TRP A 6 -23.99 -25.07 3.15
CA TRP A 6 -23.40 -23.92 3.83
C TRP A 6 -22.25 -24.26 4.80
N ARG A 7 -21.99 -25.55 5.05
CA ARG A 7 -21.03 -26.00 6.09
C ARG A 7 -19.81 -26.74 5.56
N ARG A 8 -19.65 -26.89 4.23
CA ARG A 8 -18.66 -27.80 3.65
C ARG A 8 -17.61 -27.20 2.71
N LEU A 9 -17.53 -25.88 2.53
CA LEU A 9 -16.37 -25.27 1.87
C LEU A 9 -15.70 -24.24 2.79
N PRO A 10 -14.52 -24.57 3.37
CA PRO A 10 -13.69 -23.62 4.10
C PRO A 10 -13.03 -22.68 3.07
N GLY A 11 -13.81 -21.75 2.54
CA GLY A 11 -13.42 -20.96 1.37
C GLY A 11 -14.59 -20.46 0.53
N GLY A 12 -15.61 -19.84 1.12
CA GLY A 12 -16.64 -19.14 0.33
C GLY A 12 -16.04 -17.98 -0.49
N PRO A 13 -16.82 -17.31 -1.37
CA PRO A 13 -16.35 -16.12 -2.09
C PRO A 13 -15.72 -15.08 -1.15
N VAL A 14 -16.17 -15.04 0.11
CA VAL A 14 -15.61 -14.23 1.20
C VAL A 14 -14.12 -14.52 1.45
N THR A 15 -13.65 -15.77 1.46
CA THR A 15 -12.22 -16.08 1.70
C THR A 15 -11.36 -15.65 0.53
N ARG A 16 -11.87 -15.77 -0.70
CA ARG A 16 -11.18 -15.26 -1.90
C ARG A 16 -11.15 -13.72 -1.88
N LEU A 17 -12.24 -13.09 -1.45
CA LEU A 17 -12.33 -11.65 -1.23
C LEU A 17 -11.38 -11.20 -0.11
N LEU A 18 -11.28 -11.97 0.97
CA LEU A 18 -10.39 -11.71 2.10
C LEU A 18 -8.93 -11.88 1.69
N CYS A 19 -8.61 -12.90 0.90
CA CYS A 19 -7.27 -13.12 0.37
C CYS A 19 -6.86 -12.00 -0.60
N CYS A 20 -7.76 -11.59 -1.51
CA CYS A 20 -7.55 -10.41 -2.34
C CYS A 20 -7.43 -9.13 -1.52
N ALA A 21 -8.27 -8.93 -0.51
CA ALA A 21 -8.23 -7.77 0.36
C ALA A 21 -6.92 -7.72 1.14
N VAL A 22 -6.48 -8.84 1.73
CA VAL A 22 -5.20 -8.97 2.43
C VAL A 22 -4.03 -8.69 1.47
N LEU A 23 -4.05 -9.24 0.26
CA LEU A 23 -3.03 -8.95 -0.77
C LEU A 23 -3.00 -7.46 -1.12
N LEU A 24 -4.17 -6.84 -1.35
CA LEU A 24 -4.27 -5.41 -1.65
C LEU A 24 -3.77 -4.56 -0.48
N THR A 25 -4.16 -4.87 0.75
CA THR A 25 -3.71 -4.15 1.95
C THR A 25 -2.21 -4.33 2.17
N ALA A 26 -1.67 -5.53 1.95
CA ALA A 26 -0.24 -5.80 2.05
C ALA A 26 0.55 -4.99 1.02
N VAL A 27 0.08 -4.94 -0.24
CA VAL A 27 0.71 -4.13 -1.30
C VAL A 27 0.60 -2.64 -0.99
N ALA A 28 -0.57 -2.14 -0.56
CA ALA A 28 -0.75 -0.74 -0.19
C ALA A 28 0.16 -0.33 0.99
N ALA A 29 0.27 -1.18 2.02
CA ALA A 29 1.18 -0.96 3.14
C ALA A 29 2.65 -0.96 2.68
N LEU A 30 3.02 -1.87 1.77
CA LEU A 30 4.37 -1.90 1.21
C LEU A 30 4.68 -0.64 0.39
N LEU A 31 3.73 -0.16 -0.42
CA LEU A 31 3.85 1.11 -1.13
C LEU A 31 4.04 2.29 -0.17
N TRP A 32 3.26 2.34 0.91
CA TRP A 32 3.35 3.41 1.89
C TRP A 32 4.64 3.38 2.72
N HIS A 33 5.11 2.20 3.11
CA HIS A 33 6.28 2.06 3.99
C HIS A 33 7.61 1.91 3.25
N VAL A 34 7.61 1.52 1.98
CA VAL A 34 8.83 1.30 1.20
C VAL A 34 8.92 2.28 0.03
N ILE A 35 7.85 2.45 -0.73
CA ILE A 35 7.90 3.29 -1.94
C ILE A 35 7.87 4.77 -1.60
N PHE A 36 7.11 5.23 -0.60
CA PHE A 36 7.19 6.62 -0.14
C PHE A 36 8.58 7.04 0.35
N PRO A 37 9.26 6.32 1.26
CA PRO A 37 10.62 6.71 1.68
C PRO A 37 11.62 6.61 0.53
N TRP A 38 11.43 5.67 -0.40
CA TRP A 38 12.26 5.60 -1.60
C TRP A 38 11.94 6.74 -2.59
N ALA A 39 10.68 7.17 -2.66
CA ALA A 39 10.22 8.31 -3.44
C ALA A 39 10.69 9.63 -2.84
N GLU A 40 10.80 9.78 -1.51
CA GLU A 40 11.46 10.94 -0.89
C GLU A 40 12.95 11.00 -1.25
N THR A 41 13.59 9.85 -1.47
CA THR A 41 14.98 9.80 -1.94
C THR A 41 15.09 10.18 -3.44
N LEU A 42 14.05 9.92 -4.24
CA LEU A 42 13.98 10.22 -5.68
C LEU A 42 13.24 11.52 -6.04
N LEU A 43 12.51 12.11 -5.10
CA LEU A 43 12.12 13.51 -5.03
C LEU A 43 13.09 14.20 -4.05
N PRO A 44 14.39 14.33 -4.40
CA PRO A 44 15.16 15.37 -3.78
C PRO A 44 14.39 16.67 -3.98
N PHE A 45 14.42 17.49 -2.94
CA PHE A 45 14.16 18.91 -2.94
C PHE A 45 15.14 19.63 -3.92
N ASP A 46 15.19 19.20 -5.18
CA ASP A 46 16.22 19.59 -6.15
C ASP A 46 16.01 21.00 -6.69
N ASP A 47 14.87 21.65 -6.45
CA ASP A 47 14.75 23.05 -6.78
C ASP A 47 14.36 23.94 -5.58
N SER A 48 15.42 24.50 -5.00
CA SER A 48 15.49 25.87 -4.48
C SER A 48 14.90 26.19 -3.10
N VAL A 49 15.41 25.54 -2.06
CA VAL A 49 15.41 26.15 -0.72
C VAL A 49 16.86 26.46 -0.32
N VAL A 50 17.20 27.75 -0.41
CA VAL A 50 18.42 28.44 0.08
C VAL A 50 19.63 28.45 -0.86
N GLY A 51 19.68 29.46 -1.72
CA GLY A 51 20.92 30.22 -1.86
C GLY A 51 20.94 31.28 -0.76
N PRO A 52 21.86 31.23 0.23
CA PRO A 52 22.20 32.47 0.92
C PRO A 52 23.00 33.32 -0.09
N THR A 53 23.04 34.64 0.13
CA THR A 53 23.90 35.62 -0.58
C THR A 53 23.47 35.99 -2.00
N ARG A 54 23.21 37.28 -2.29
CA ARG A 54 24.13 38.39 -2.04
C ARG A 54 23.44 39.68 -1.60
N GLU A 55 23.70 40.08 -0.36
CA GLU A 55 23.88 41.48 -0.01
C GLU A 55 25.33 41.88 -0.37
N SER A 56 25.51 42.68 -1.43
CA SER A 56 26.76 43.38 -1.76
C SER A 56 26.48 44.58 -2.64
#